data_AF-A0A1E3L143-F1
#
_entry.id   AF-A0A1E3L143-F1
#
_cell.length_a   1.000
_cell.length_b   1.000
_cell.length_c   1.000
_cell.angle_alpha   90.00
_cell.angle_beta   90.00
_cell.angle_gamma   90.00
#
_symmetry.space_group_name_H-M   'P 1'
#
loop_
_entity.id
_entity.type
_entity.pdbx_description
1 polymer ?
#
loop_
_entity_poly.entity_id
_entity_poly.type
_entity_poly.pdbx_seq_one_letter_code
_entity_poly.pdbx_strand_id
1 'polypeptide(L)'
;MSSLFGIKKPCVDCPFRESGTMLESLNEGRMNEIVKNVVEEDGFFPCHKTVDYETADQEEGLQESHRFCAGALIAIDKAGANDRNRNTRLALMWDLYKVEDLQDKDCVINPVDYLESSVDEVRHETK
;
A
#
# COMPACT_ATOMS: atom_id res chain seq x y z
N MET A 1 -21.00 4.17 -10.32
CA MET A 1 -19.57 4.49 -10.27
C MET A 1 -19.00 3.96 -8.97
N SER A 2 -18.02 3.05 -9.04
CA SER A 2 -17.32 2.55 -7.84
C SER A 2 -16.17 3.51 -7.54
N SER A 3 -16.12 4.07 -6.33
CA SER A 3 -15.14 5.08 -5.91
C SER A 3 -13.73 4.50 -5.84
N LEU A 4 -12.69 5.28 -6.21
CA LEU A 4 -11.28 4.90 -6.10
C LEU A 4 -10.91 4.35 -4.70
N PHE A 5 -11.54 4.88 -3.65
CA PHE A 5 -11.34 4.47 -2.24
C PHE A 5 -12.47 3.57 -1.70
N GLY A 6 -13.16 2.86 -2.59
CA GLY A 6 -14.32 2.03 -2.25
C GLY A 6 -13.99 0.72 -1.53
N ILE A 7 -12.74 0.26 -1.57
CA ILE A 7 -12.33 -0.97 -0.86
C ILE A 7 -11.99 -0.61 0.58
N LYS A 8 -12.74 -1.20 1.52
CA LYS A 8 -12.59 -0.94 2.96
C LYS A 8 -11.90 -2.06 3.74
N LYS A 9 -11.79 -3.25 3.15
CA LYS A 9 -11.23 -4.44 3.79
C LYS A 9 -10.12 -5.04 2.92
N PRO A 10 -8.96 -5.41 3.48
CA PRO A 10 -7.95 -6.17 2.76
C PRO A 10 -8.54 -7.49 2.23
N CYS A 11 -8.21 -7.84 0.99
CA CYS A 11 -8.57 -9.15 0.43
C CYS A 11 -8.02 -10.29 1.30
N VAL A 12 -8.66 -11.47 1.26
CA VAL A 12 -8.20 -12.66 2.02
C VAL A 12 -6.73 -13.00 1.76
N ASP A 13 -6.32 -12.85 0.50
CA ASP A 13 -4.99 -13.05 -0.06
C ASP A 13 -4.28 -11.70 -0.30
N CYS A 14 -4.56 -10.65 0.48
CA CYS A 14 -3.92 -9.36 0.28
C CYS A 14 -2.40 -9.45 0.58
N PRO A 15 -1.53 -8.85 -0.26
CA PRO A 15 -0.10 -8.78 0.03
C PRO A 15 0.21 -8.14 1.38
N PHE A 16 -0.60 -7.18 1.82
CA PHE A 16 -0.42 -6.49 3.09
C PHE A 16 -0.90 -7.27 4.32
N ARG A 17 -1.43 -8.50 4.17
CA ARG A 17 -1.84 -9.32 5.33
C ARG A 17 -0.64 -10.10 5.88
N GLU A 18 -0.44 -10.03 7.19
CA GLU A 18 0.67 -10.70 7.90
C GLU A 18 0.72 -12.21 7.64
N SER A 19 -0.45 -12.85 7.56
CA SER A 19 -0.59 -14.28 7.32
C SER A 19 -1.15 -14.59 5.92
N GLY A 20 -0.93 -13.70 4.94
CA GLY A 20 -1.46 -13.83 3.60
C GLY A 20 -0.56 -14.63 2.68
N THR A 21 -1.10 -15.59 1.92
CA THR A 21 -0.34 -16.39 0.95
C THR A 21 0.35 -15.54 -0.13
N MET A 22 -0.23 -14.37 -0.47
CA MET A 22 0.42 -13.45 -1.41
C MET A 22 1.69 -12.82 -0.84
N LEU A 23 1.71 -12.48 0.47
CA LEU A 23 2.91 -11.96 1.12
C LEU A 23 4.06 -12.98 1.02
N GLU A 24 3.77 -14.25 1.30
CA GLU A 24 4.74 -15.36 1.21
C GLU A 24 5.22 -15.61 -0.23
N SER A 25 4.43 -15.25 -1.24
CA SER A 25 4.80 -15.41 -2.66
C SER A 25 5.66 -14.28 -3.21
N LEU A 26 5.86 -13.19 -2.46
CA LEU A 26 6.70 -12.08 -2.89
C LEU A 26 8.18 -12.47 -2.82
N ASN A 27 8.95 -12.02 -3.79
CA ASN A 27 10.41 -12.10 -3.72
C ASN A 27 10.93 -11.34 -2.49
N GLU A 28 12.07 -11.77 -1.96
CA GLU A 28 12.74 -11.09 -0.84
C GLU A 28 12.94 -9.59 -1.14
N GLY A 29 12.68 -8.75 -0.14
CA GLY A 29 12.77 -7.28 -0.27
C GLY A 29 11.62 -6.62 -1.03
N ARG A 30 10.80 -7.37 -1.78
CA ARG A 30 9.71 -6.78 -2.56
C ARG A 30 8.67 -6.08 -1.70
N MET A 31 8.37 -6.61 -0.52
CA MET A 31 7.46 -5.93 0.40
C MET A 31 8.05 -4.62 0.93
N ASN A 32 9.37 -4.58 1.19
CA ASN A 32 10.07 -3.35 1.60
C ASN A 32 9.90 -2.25 0.56
N GLU A 33 10.08 -2.58 -0.72
CA GLU A 33 9.86 -1.65 -1.83
C GLU A 33 8.41 -1.14 -1.88
N ILE A 34 7.44 -2.04 -1.74
CA ILE A 34 6.01 -1.69 -1.76
C ILE A 34 5.67 -0.76 -0.60
N VAL A 35 6.09 -1.09 0.62
CA VAL A 35 5.85 -0.28 1.82
C VAL A 35 6.50 1.08 1.70
N LYS A 36 7.77 1.14 1.30
CA LYS A 36 8.48 2.39 1.04
C LYS A 36 7.72 3.25 0.02
N ASN A 37 7.28 2.65 -1.07
CA ASN A 37 6.57 3.37 -2.11
C ASN A 37 5.29 4.04 -1.58
N VAL A 38 4.46 3.31 -0.83
CA VAL A 38 3.18 3.86 -0.33
C VAL A 38 3.33 4.78 0.89
N VAL A 39 4.32 4.54 1.76
CA VAL A 39 4.52 5.29 3.01
C VAL A 39 5.40 6.53 2.81
N GLU A 40 6.44 6.46 1.99
CA GLU A 40 7.46 7.51 1.84
C GLU A 40 7.42 8.23 0.49
N GLU A 41 6.91 7.59 -0.57
CA GLU A 41 7.06 8.09 -1.96
C GLU A 41 5.71 8.44 -2.63
N ASP A 42 4.66 8.76 -1.86
CA ASP A 42 3.33 9.11 -2.37
C ASP A 42 2.67 8.02 -3.25
N GLY A 43 3.11 6.77 -3.11
CA GLY A 43 2.70 5.66 -3.94
C GLY A 43 1.20 5.41 -3.93
N PHE A 44 0.67 5.05 -5.10
CA PHE A 44 -0.64 4.44 -5.24
C PHE A 44 -0.45 2.94 -5.44
N PHE A 45 -1.06 2.13 -4.58
CA PHE A 45 -1.05 0.67 -4.74
C PHE A 45 -2.44 0.20 -5.16
N PRO A 46 -2.64 -0.22 -6.42
CA PRO A 46 -3.91 -0.79 -6.84
C PRO A 46 -4.18 -2.07 -6.05
N CYS A 47 -5.43 -2.28 -5.67
CA CYS A 47 -5.85 -3.57 -5.15
C CYS A 47 -5.59 -4.64 -6.22
N HIS A 48 -4.87 -5.70 -5.87
CA HIS A 48 -4.48 -6.76 -6.80
C HIS A 48 -5.67 -7.50 -7.40
N LYS A 49 -6.87 -7.42 -6.80
CA LYS A 49 -8.13 -7.96 -7.37
C LYS A 49 -8.84 -7.03 -8.34
N THR A 50 -8.35 -5.81 -8.47
CA THR A 50 -8.93 -4.78 -9.34
C THR A 50 -8.03 -4.44 -10.53
N VAL A 51 -6.83 -5.01 -10.57
CA VAL A 51 -5.95 -4.94 -11.74
C VAL A 51 -6.46 -5.97 -12.74
N ASP A 52 -6.68 -5.54 -13.98
CA ASP A 52 -6.91 -6.45 -15.09
C ASP A 52 -5.56 -6.81 -15.73
N TYR A 53 -5.02 -7.96 -15.35
CA TYR A 53 -3.72 -8.42 -15.84
C TYR A 53 -3.72 -8.83 -17.31
N GLU A 54 -4.87 -9.03 -17.94
CA GLU A 54 -4.92 -9.34 -19.39
C GLU A 54 -4.66 -8.08 -20.24
N THR A 55 -4.97 -6.91 -19.69
CA THR A 55 -4.85 -5.61 -20.35
C THR A 55 -3.78 -4.70 -19.73
N ALA A 56 -3.22 -5.08 -18.58
CA ALA A 56 -2.22 -4.28 -17.86
C ALA A 56 -0.96 -3.97 -18.68
N ASP A 57 -0.55 -4.88 -19.59
CA ASP A 57 0.60 -4.67 -20.47
C ASP A 57 0.26 -3.83 -21.72
N GLN A 58 -1.03 -3.57 -21.97
CA GLN A 58 -1.52 -2.87 -23.16
C GLN A 58 -1.91 -1.42 -22.86
N GLU A 59 -2.22 -1.09 -21.61
CA GLU A 59 -2.57 0.26 -21.17
C GLU A 59 -1.57 0.79 -20.14
N GLU A 60 -0.76 1.77 -20.54
CA GLU A 60 0.06 2.53 -19.59
C GLU A 60 -0.84 3.41 -18.70
N GLY A 61 -0.88 3.12 -17.39
CA GLY A 61 -1.44 4.01 -16.38
C GLY A 61 -2.52 3.41 -15.47
N LEU A 62 -3.34 4.29 -14.89
CA LEU A 62 -4.43 3.93 -13.98
C LEU A 62 -5.67 3.49 -14.77
N GLN A 63 -6.00 2.20 -14.72
CA GLN A 63 -7.23 1.66 -15.32
C GLN A 63 -8.49 2.09 -14.52
N GLU A 64 -9.65 2.17 -15.18
CA GLU A 64 -10.94 2.49 -14.53
C GLU A 64 -11.31 1.43 -13.46
N SER A 65 -10.83 0.21 -13.61
CA SER A 65 -10.99 -0.89 -12.65
C SER A 65 -10.21 -0.64 -11.36
N HIS A 66 -9.07 0.05 -11.41
CA HIS A 66 -8.17 0.20 -10.26
C HIS A 66 -8.84 0.88 -9.07
N ARG A 67 -8.70 0.26 -7.90
CA ARG A 67 -9.11 0.81 -6.61
C ARG A 67 -7.91 0.85 -5.69
N PHE A 68 -7.86 1.83 -4.80
CA PHE A 68 -6.82 1.88 -3.77
C PHE A 68 -6.95 0.65 -2.86
N CYS A 69 -5.86 -0.08 -2.67
CA CYS A 69 -5.82 -1.23 -1.78
C CYS A 69 -6.08 -0.83 -0.32
N ALA A 70 -7.10 -1.42 0.31
CA ALA A 70 -7.38 -1.21 1.74
C ALA A 70 -6.21 -1.61 2.64
N GLY A 71 -5.49 -2.69 2.30
CA GLY A 71 -4.29 -3.10 3.05
C GLY A 71 -3.19 -2.03 3.01
N ALA A 72 -2.98 -1.40 1.85
CA ALA A 72 -2.06 -0.28 1.72
C ALA A 72 -2.53 0.95 2.49
N LEU A 73 -3.82 1.30 2.43
CA LEU A 73 -4.39 2.41 3.22
C LEU A 73 -4.19 2.20 4.72
N ILE A 74 -4.39 0.98 5.22
CA ILE A 74 -4.16 0.64 6.62
C ILE A 74 -2.66 0.72 6.95
N ALA A 75 -1.77 0.27 6.06
CA ALA A 75 -0.33 0.41 6.27
C ALA A 75 0.11 1.89 6.33
N ILE A 76 -0.38 2.74 5.42
CA ILE A 76 -0.13 4.19 5.45
C ILE A 76 -0.61 4.80 6.78
N ASP A 77 -1.79 4.41 7.25
CA ASP A 77 -2.36 4.86 8.52
C ASP A 77 -1.53 4.42 9.73
N LYS A 78 -1.16 3.13 9.80
CA LYS A 78 -0.29 2.57 10.85
C LYS A 78 1.08 3.26 10.92
N ALA A 79 1.62 3.67 9.78
CA ALA A 79 2.88 4.42 9.69
C ALA A 79 2.74 5.91 10.04
N GLY A 80 1.53 6.41 10.31
CA GLY A 80 1.26 7.83 10.50
C GLY A 80 1.63 8.65 9.26
N ALA A 81 1.34 8.13 8.06
CA ALA A 81 1.76 8.72 6.79
C ALA A 81 0.60 9.24 5.93
N ASN A 82 -0.61 9.33 6.49
CA ASN A 82 -1.78 9.82 5.76
C ASN A 82 -1.62 11.26 5.24
N ASP A 83 -0.84 12.10 5.94
CA ASP A 83 -0.53 13.47 5.57
C ASP A 83 0.63 13.57 4.55
N ARG A 84 1.56 12.62 4.60
CA ARG A 84 2.70 12.50 3.69
C ARG A 84 2.28 11.96 2.34
N ASN A 85 1.41 10.94 2.29
CA ASN A 85 0.87 10.43 1.04
C ASN A 85 -0.23 11.36 0.50
N ARG A 86 0.03 12.05 -0.60
CA ARG A 86 -0.89 13.04 -1.19
C ARG A 86 -2.25 12.46 -1.54
N ASN A 87 -2.30 11.17 -1.93
CA ASN A 87 -3.55 10.52 -2.33
C ASN A 87 -4.46 10.36 -1.11
N THR A 88 -3.91 9.87 0.01
CA THR A 88 -4.67 9.73 1.26
C THR A 88 -5.02 11.07 1.85
N ARG A 89 -4.09 12.04 1.83
CA ARG A 89 -4.34 13.39 2.35
C ARG A 89 -5.53 14.06 1.66
N LEU A 90 -5.54 14.09 0.32
CA LEU A 90 -6.63 14.70 -0.44
C LEU A 90 -7.93 13.91 -0.28
N ALA A 91 -7.85 12.58 -0.24
CA ALA A 91 -9.03 11.74 -0.08
C ALA A 91 -9.68 11.87 1.30
N LEU A 92 -8.89 12.00 2.38
CA LEU A 92 -9.40 12.30 3.72
C LEU A 92 -9.99 13.71 3.77
N MET A 93 -9.33 14.70 3.16
CA MET A 93 -9.81 16.09 3.11
C MET A 93 -11.16 16.22 2.39
N TRP A 94 -11.38 15.43 1.35
CA TRP A 94 -12.62 15.43 0.56
C TRP A 94 -13.64 14.35 0.98
N ASP A 95 -13.40 13.68 2.11
CA ASP A 95 -14.26 12.62 2.65
C ASP A 95 -14.52 11.47 1.65
N LEU A 96 -13.54 11.17 0.78
CA LEU A 96 -13.60 10.04 -0.16
C LEU A 96 -13.39 8.70 0.57
N TYR A 97 -12.72 8.72 1.72
CA TYR A 97 -12.74 7.65 2.71
C TYR A 97 -12.45 8.18 4.11
N LYS A 98 -12.82 7.40 5.12
CA LYS A 98 -12.45 7.59 6.52
C LYS A 98 -11.59 6.44 6.99
N VAL A 99 -10.59 6.72 7.82
CA VAL A 99 -9.72 5.70 8.41
C VAL A 99 -10.53 4.74 9.29
N GLU A 100 -11.58 5.23 9.92
CA GLU A 100 -12.48 4.48 10.79
C GLU A 100 -13.30 3.45 10.03
N ASP A 101 -13.54 3.66 8.74
CA ASP A 101 -14.28 2.72 7.88
C ASP A 101 -13.44 1.51 7.48
N LEU A 102 -12.11 1.57 7.65
CA LEU A 102 -11.19 0.49 7.28
C LEU A 102 -11.30 -0.68 8.26
N GLN A 103 -11.46 -1.88 7.71
CA GLN A 103 -11.73 -3.12 8.44
C GLN A 103 -10.51 -4.03 8.49
N ASP A 104 -10.51 -4.98 9.43
CA ASP A 104 -9.43 -5.94 9.67
C ASP A 104 -8.04 -5.30 9.85
N LYS A 105 -7.96 -4.16 10.53
CA LYS A 105 -6.68 -3.45 10.74
C LYS A 105 -5.61 -4.32 11.39
N ASP A 106 -6.03 -5.21 12.29
CA ASP A 106 -5.13 -6.06 13.08
C ASP A 106 -4.44 -7.14 12.23
N CYS A 107 -4.96 -7.51 11.06
CA CYS A 107 -4.31 -8.52 10.21
C CYS A 107 -3.33 -7.92 9.18
N VAL A 108 -3.23 -6.59 9.11
CA VAL A 108 -2.33 -5.90 8.18
C VAL A 108 -0.95 -5.78 8.82
N ILE A 109 0.10 -5.99 8.04
CA ILE A 109 1.50 -5.86 8.48
C ILE A 109 1.76 -4.56 9.24
N ASN A 110 2.71 -4.60 10.17
CA ASN A 110 3.32 -3.38 10.68
C ASN A 110 4.32 -2.82 9.64
N PRO A 111 4.05 -1.67 9.01
CA PRO A 111 4.89 -1.13 7.94
C PRO A 111 6.31 -0.77 8.40
N VAL A 112 6.49 -0.43 9.68
CA VAL A 112 7.81 -0.04 10.22
C VAL A 112 8.83 -1.18 10.08
N ASP A 113 8.37 -2.42 10.23
CA ASP A 113 9.20 -3.63 10.13
C ASP A 113 9.83 -3.80 8.72
N TYR A 114 9.29 -3.10 7.72
CA TYR A 114 9.73 -3.17 6.32
C TYR A 114 10.46 -1.90 5.83
N LEU A 115 10.60 -0.88 6.68
CA LEU A 115 11.30 0.37 6.35
C LEU A 115 12.76 0.40 6.84
N GLU A 116 13.11 -0.36 7.88
CA GLU A 116 14.41 -0.28 8.56
C GLU A 116 15.60 -0.95 7.84
N SER A 117 15.46 -1.40 6.60
CA SER A 117 16.55 -2.08 5.86
C SER A 117 17.50 -1.16 5.08
N SER A 118 17.55 0.15 5.36
CA SER A 118 18.33 1.13 4.57
C SER A 118 19.32 2.01 5.35
N VAL A 119 19.55 1.75 6.64
CA VAL A 119 20.39 2.64 7.50
C VAL A 119 21.84 2.18 7.68
N ASP A 120 22.23 0.96 7.26
CA ASP A 120 23.57 0.42 7.57
C ASP A 120 24.67 0.57 6.49
N GLU A 121 24.40 1.10 5.29
CA GLU A 121 25.44 1.19 4.23
C GLU A 121 26.17 2.55 4.11
N VAL A 122 25.83 3.57 4.90
CA VAL A 122 26.50 4.90 4.81
C VAL A 122 27.26 5.25 6.08
N ARG A 123 28.15 4.36 6.55
CA ARG A 123 29.10 4.68 7.65
C ARG A 123 30.54 4.23 7.44
N HIS A 124 30.92 3.87 6.22
CA HIS A 124 32.33 3.69 5.88
C HIS A 124 32.71 4.52 4.67
N GLU A 125 33.13 5.76 4.92
CA GLU A 125 34.25 6.40 4.22
C GLU A 125 34.56 7.76 4.88
N THR A 126 35.18 7.70 6.05
CA THR A 126 36.12 8.74 6.48
C THR A 126 37.48 8.08 6.61
N LYS A 127 38.34 8.32 5.63
CA LYS A 127 39.78 8.32 5.83
C LYS A 127 40.45 9.32 4.89
#